data_AF-A0A0Q8W880-F1
#
_entry.id   AF-A0A0Q8W880-F1
#
_cell.length_a   1.000
_cell.length_b   1.000
_cell.length_c   1.000
_cell.angle_alpha   90.00
_cell.angle_beta   90.00
_cell.angle_gamma   90.00
#
_symmetry.space_group_name_H-M   'P 1'
#
loop_
_entity.id
_entity.type
_entity.pdbx_description
1 polymer ?
#
loop_
_entity_poly.entity_id
_entity_poly.type
_entity_poly.pdbx_seq_one_letter_code
_entity_poly.pdbx_strand_id
1 'polypeptide(L)'
;MTRAYQALTLVVAAAIFAFGALTGFRLLTSSADTADAAPTCTTKTVQKGQRLDSNLVTVNVFNASNRAGLANRVTINLQTNGFLGGTISNSESATKPSRVAILTDDPRDPRVRLVARQFKDKVTYRKPDITVDSGVIVIVGDHYSGLHKKAPTRITSDREISACVPAVLP
;
A
#
# COMPACT_ATOMS: atom_id res chain seq x y z
N MET A 1 65.23 12.94 18.56
CA MET A 1 64.51 12.43 17.37
C MET A 1 64.78 13.39 16.22
N THR A 2 65.57 12.96 15.23
CA THR A 2 66.08 13.82 14.16
C THR A 2 64.94 14.26 13.22
N ARG A 3 64.92 15.55 12.85
CA ARG A 3 63.86 16.18 12.03
C ARG A 3 63.50 15.40 10.75
N ALA A 4 64.45 14.63 10.22
CA ALA A 4 64.24 13.72 9.10
C ALA A 4 63.17 12.64 9.36
N TYR A 5 63.14 12.03 10.55
CA TYR A 5 62.13 11.03 10.89
C TYR A 5 60.74 11.65 11.10
N GLN A 6 60.65 12.88 11.61
CA GLN A 6 59.38 13.60 11.74
C GLN A 6 58.81 14.00 10.37
N ALA A 7 59.66 14.42 9.44
CA ALA A 7 59.23 14.69 8.07
C ALA A 7 58.76 13.40 7.37
N LEU A 8 59.49 12.30 7.57
CA LEU A 8 59.13 11.00 7.00
C LEU A 8 57.77 10.49 7.53
N THR A 9 57.53 10.55 8.84
CA THR A 9 56.27 10.09 9.42
C THR A 9 55.08 10.92 8.95
N LEU A 10 55.24 12.24 8.81
CA LEU A 10 54.19 13.12 8.28
C LEU A 10 53.87 12.82 6.81
N VAL A 11 54.89 12.59 5.98
CA VAL A 11 54.69 12.23 4.57
C VAL A 11 53.96 10.89 4.44
N VAL A 12 54.36 9.88 5.23
CA VAL A 12 53.70 8.56 5.22
C VAL A 12 52.26 8.66 5.71
N ALA A 13 52.00 9.40 6.79
CA ALA A 13 50.63 9.60 7.29
C ALA A 13 49.74 10.32 6.27
N ALA A 14 50.27 11.35 5.58
CA ALA A 14 49.55 12.06 4.53
C ALA A 14 49.23 11.15 3.33
N ALA A 15 50.16 10.29 2.93
CA ALA A 15 49.96 9.34 1.85
C ALA A 15 48.86 8.31 2.18
N ILE A 16 48.87 7.76 3.40
CA ILE A 16 47.84 6.83 3.88
C ILE A 16 46.47 7.51 3.90
N PHE A 17 46.41 8.76 4.39
CA PHE A 17 45.17 9.53 4.43
C PHE A 17 44.60 9.81 3.04
N ALA A 18 45.44 10.24 2.10
CA ALA A 18 45.04 10.49 0.72
C ALA A 18 44.55 9.21 0.03
N PHE A 19 45.23 8.08 0.25
CA PHE A 19 44.83 6.79 -0.29
C PHE A 19 43.46 6.35 0.26
N GLY A 20 43.26 6.47 1.57
CA GLY A 20 41.97 6.17 2.23
C GLY A 20 40.84 7.07 1.75
N ALA A 21 41.09 8.36 1.58
CA ALA A 21 40.09 9.30 1.07
C ALA A 21 39.68 8.99 -0.38
N LEU A 22 40.65 8.67 -1.24
CA LEU A 22 40.40 8.32 -2.65
C LEU A 22 39.63 7.00 -2.78
N THR A 23 40.02 5.97 -2.01
CA THR A 23 39.33 4.67 -2.02
C THR A 23 37.93 4.77 -1.41
N GLY A 24 37.78 5.48 -0.30
CA GLY A 24 36.49 5.76 0.32
C GLY A 24 35.56 6.54 -0.61
N PHE A 25 36.06 7.58 -1.29
CA PHE A 25 35.28 8.34 -2.26
C PHE A 25 34.82 7.46 -3.42
N ARG A 26 35.70 6.60 -3.97
CA ARG A 26 35.32 5.66 -5.04
C ARG A 26 34.26 4.66 -4.60
N LEU A 27 34.32 4.15 -3.37
CA LEU A 27 33.31 3.24 -2.82
C LEU A 27 31.98 3.95 -2.55
N LEU A 28 32.02 5.21 -2.08
CA LEU A 28 30.83 6.04 -1.88
C LEU A 28 30.15 6.40 -3.21
N THR A 29 30.91 6.62 -4.27
CA THR A 29 30.40 6.99 -5.60
C THR A 29 30.20 5.81 -6.53
N SER A 30 30.62 4.61 -6.16
CA SER A 30 30.32 3.42 -6.97
C SER A 30 28.83 3.14 -6.87
N SER A 31 28.18 2.96 -8.03
CA SER A 31 26.84 2.42 -8.08
C SER A 31 26.85 1.07 -7.37
N ALA A 32 26.07 0.93 -6.30
CA ALA A 32 25.83 -0.38 -5.72
C ALA A 32 25.21 -1.26 -6.81
N ASP A 33 25.73 -2.47 -7.00
CA ASP A 33 25.01 -3.54 -7.68
C ASP A 33 23.80 -3.87 -6.80
N THR A 34 22.75 -3.06 -6.91
CA THR A 34 21.42 -3.43 -6.45
C THR A 34 21.02 -4.57 -7.37
N ALA A 35 21.29 -5.81 -6.95
CA ALA A 35 20.68 -6.98 -7.53
C ALA A 35 19.20 -6.64 -7.73
N ASP A 36 18.74 -6.68 -8.98
CA ASP A 36 17.38 -6.30 -9.35
C ASP A 36 16.43 -6.90 -8.32
N ALA A 37 15.69 -6.02 -7.63
CA ALA A 37 14.73 -6.46 -6.62
C ALA A 37 13.81 -7.48 -7.30
N ALA A 38 13.86 -8.74 -6.85
CA ALA A 38 12.96 -9.77 -7.35
C ALA A 38 11.53 -9.21 -7.30
N PRO A 39 10.70 -9.44 -8.34
CA PRO A 39 9.37 -8.85 -8.39
C PRO A 39 8.61 -9.21 -7.10
N THR A 40 8.32 -8.19 -6.29
CA THR A 40 7.67 -8.31 -4.97
C THR A 40 6.21 -8.77 -5.08
N CYS A 41 5.74 -8.98 -6.30
CA CYS A 41 4.37 -9.22 -6.64
C CYS A 41 4.26 -10.14 -7.86
N THR A 42 3.37 -11.13 -7.76
CA THR A 42 2.94 -11.93 -8.90
C THR A 42 1.61 -11.38 -9.41
N THR A 43 1.57 -10.98 -10.68
CA THR A 43 0.33 -10.56 -11.35
C THR A 43 -0.61 -11.76 -11.46
N LYS A 44 -1.76 -11.68 -10.78
CA LYS A 44 -2.86 -12.63 -10.93
C LYS A 44 -3.94 -12.01 -11.80
N THR A 45 -4.25 -12.67 -12.91
CA THR A 45 -5.33 -12.25 -13.81
C THR A 45 -6.57 -13.07 -13.53
N VAL A 46 -7.66 -12.40 -13.14
CA VAL A 46 -9.00 -12.99 -13.04
C VAL A 46 -9.69 -12.77 -14.38
N GLN A 47 -9.96 -13.86 -15.09
CA GLN A 47 -10.65 -13.80 -16.38
C GLN A 47 -12.14 -13.45 -16.22
N LYS A 48 -12.76 -12.95 -17.29
CA LYS A 48 -14.21 -12.76 -17.33
C LYS A 48 -14.92 -14.08 -17.03
N GLY A 49 -15.90 -14.04 -16.13
CA GLY A 49 -16.64 -15.22 -15.68
C GLY A 49 -15.94 -16.03 -14.57
N GLN A 50 -14.68 -15.74 -14.26
CA GLN A 50 -14.01 -16.34 -13.10
C GLN A 50 -14.39 -15.65 -11.79
N ARG A 51 -14.13 -16.34 -10.68
CA ARG A 51 -14.41 -15.82 -9.34
C ARG A 51 -13.28 -14.87 -8.93
N LEU A 52 -13.64 -13.64 -8.59
CA LEU A 52 -12.78 -12.71 -7.89
C LEU A 52 -12.92 -12.96 -6.39
N ASP A 53 -11.82 -13.35 -5.77
CA ASP A 53 -11.71 -13.55 -4.33
C ASP A 53 -11.26 -12.25 -3.63
N SER A 54 -11.69 -12.06 -2.37
CA SER A 54 -11.36 -10.88 -1.56
C SER A 54 -9.86 -10.69 -1.34
N ASN A 55 -9.09 -11.78 -1.32
CA ASN A 55 -7.63 -11.77 -1.12
C ASN A 55 -6.85 -11.18 -2.30
N LEU A 56 -7.54 -10.85 -3.39
CA LEU A 56 -7.00 -10.14 -4.54
C LEU A 56 -7.36 -8.65 -4.54
N VAL A 57 -8.08 -8.17 -3.51
CA VAL A 57 -8.62 -6.82 -3.45
C VAL A 57 -8.02 -6.07 -2.27
N THR A 58 -7.21 -5.04 -2.59
CA THR A 58 -6.72 -4.06 -1.63
C THR A 58 -7.78 -3.03 -1.32
N VAL A 59 -7.97 -2.73 -0.03
CA VAL A 59 -8.91 -1.71 0.44
C VAL A 59 -8.19 -0.65 1.25
N ASN A 60 -8.30 0.60 0.80
CA ASN A 60 -7.81 1.78 1.50
C ASN A 60 -8.97 2.39 2.28
N VAL A 61 -8.81 2.61 3.58
CA VAL A 61 -9.90 3.06 4.46
C VAL A 61 -9.55 4.42 5.07
N PHE A 62 -10.41 5.39 4.83
CA PHE A 62 -10.27 6.76 5.29
C PHE A 62 -11.38 7.13 6.27
N ASN A 63 -11.00 7.75 7.39
CA ASN A 63 -11.93 8.16 8.44
C ASN A 63 -12.43 9.60 8.21
N ALA A 64 -13.71 9.77 7.89
CA ALA A 64 -14.38 11.07 7.85
C ALA A 64 -15.23 11.34 9.11
N SER A 65 -15.07 10.52 10.15
CA SER A 65 -15.82 10.60 11.41
C SER A 65 -15.00 11.23 12.54
N ASN A 66 -15.67 11.65 13.60
CA ASN A 66 -15.06 12.11 14.85
C ASN A 66 -14.62 10.93 15.75
N ARG A 67 -14.81 9.68 15.30
CA ARG A 67 -14.53 8.48 16.10
C ARG A 67 -13.08 8.04 15.89
N ALA A 68 -12.27 8.16 16.93
CA ALA A 68 -10.87 7.73 16.89
C ALA A 68 -10.72 6.23 16.57
N GLY A 69 -9.77 5.92 15.69
CA GLY A 69 -9.44 4.55 15.27
C GLY A 69 -10.53 3.84 14.46
N LEU A 70 -11.55 4.55 13.96
CA LEU A 70 -12.63 3.92 13.19
C LEU A 70 -12.10 3.25 11.92
N ALA A 71 -11.30 3.95 11.12
CA ALA A 71 -10.73 3.38 9.90
C ALA A 71 -9.92 2.11 10.17
N ASN A 72 -9.06 2.11 11.20
CA ASN A 72 -8.27 0.93 11.58
C ASN A 72 -9.17 -0.27 11.93
N ARG A 73 -10.22 -0.06 12.74
CA ARG A 73 -11.17 -1.14 13.07
C ARG A 73 -11.90 -1.67 11.83
N VAL A 74 -12.25 -0.79 10.89
CA VAL A 74 -12.90 -1.21 9.65
C VAL A 74 -11.93 -2.02 8.78
N THR A 75 -10.68 -1.61 8.66
CA THR A 75 -9.64 -2.37 7.95
C THR A 75 -9.45 -3.75 8.54
N ILE A 76 -9.32 -3.88 9.87
CA ILE A 76 -9.18 -5.19 10.54
C ILE A 76 -10.37 -6.12 10.24
N ASN A 77 -11.59 -5.58 10.27
CA ASN A 77 -12.79 -6.36 9.97
C ASN A 77 -12.83 -6.81 8.49
N LEU A 78 -12.39 -5.96 7.57
CA LEU A 78 -12.27 -6.31 6.15
C LEU A 78 -11.17 -7.37 5.93
N GLN A 79 -10.03 -7.24 6.61
CA GLN A 79 -8.95 -8.24 6.56
C GLN A 79 -9.40 -9.58 7.12
N THR A 80 -10.24 -9.61 8.15
CA THR A 80 -10.87 -10.84 8.65
C THR A 80 -11.76 -11.51 7.59
N ASN A 81 -12.37 -10.72 6.71
CA ASN A 81 -13.10 -11.21 5.53
C ASN A 81 -12.16 -11.52 4.34
N GLY A 82 -10.85 -11.48 4.55
CA GLY A 82 -9.83 -11.86 3.58
C GLY A 82 -9.45 -10.78 2.58
N PHE A 83 -9.78 -9.51 2.81
CA PHE A 83 -9.29 -8.40 1.97
C PHE A 83 -7.84 -8.03 2.30
N LEU A 84 -7.11 -7.48 1.33
CA LEU A 84 -5.79 -6.93 1.58
C LEU A 84 -5.92 -5.52 2.16
N GLY A 85 -5.16 -5.24 3.23
CA GLY A 85 -5.13 -3.92 3.84
C GLY A 85 -4.27 -2.97 3.02
N GLY A 86 -4.81 -1.80 2.69
CA GLY A 86 -4.07 -0.70 2.09
C GLY A 86 -3.82 0.43 3.08
N THR A 87 -3.90 1.66 2.58
CA THR A 87 -3.73 2.90 3.34
C THR A 87 -4.83 3.06 4.39
N ILE A 88 -4.45 3.47 5.60
CA ILE A 88 -5.36 3.81 6.70
C ILE A 88 -5.05 5.24 7.16
N SER A 89 -5.99 6.16 7.00
CA SER A 89 -5.78 7.56 7.41
C SER A 89 -7.10 8.27 7.75
N ASN A 90 -7.03 9.53 8.17
CA ASN A 90 -8.19 10.42 8.16
C ASN A 90 -8.49 10.88 6.73
N SER A 91 -9.75 11.17 6.45
CA SER A 91 -10.18 11.55 5.10
C SER A 91 -9.92 13.03 4.84
N GLU A 92 -9.15 13.30 3.80
CA GLU A 92 -8.95 14.64 3.22
C GLU A 92 -9.91 14.91 2.04
N SER A 93 -10.75 13.93 1.71
CA SER A 93 -11.76 14.02 0.65
C SER A 93 -12.81 15.08 0.97
N ALA A 94 -13.32 15.76 -0.06
CA ALA A 94 -14.51 16.59 0.05
C ALA A 94 -15.77 15.74 0.35
N THR A 95 -15.72 14.43 0.08
CA THR A 95 -16.81 13.50 0.36
C THR A 95 -16.88 13.16 1.84
N LYS A 96 -17.90 13.66 2.53
CA LYS A 96 -18.18 13.37 3.95
C LYS A 96 -19.48 12.57 4.09
N PRO A 97 -19.45 11.23 3.92
CA PRO A 97 -20.65 10.42 4.05
C PRO A 97 -21.05 10.32 5.53
N SER A 98 -22.35 10.28 5.81
CA SER A 98 -22.82 10.02 7.17
C SER A 98 -22.52 8.59 7.64
N ARG A 99 -22.48 7.61 6.71
CA ARG A 99 -22.28 6.18 7.01
C ARG A 99 -21.06 5.61 6.30
N VAL A 100 -21.15 5.39 4.98
CA VAL A 100 -20.04 4.89 4.18
C VAL A 100 -20.15 5.36 2.73
N ALA A 101 -19.01 5.70 2.13
CA ALA A 101 -18.89 5.94 0.70
C ALA A 101 -17.71 5.16 0.11
N ILE A 102 -17.81 4.83 -1.16
CA ILE A 102 -16.70 4.34 -1.96
C ILE A 102 -16.40 5.40 -3.02
N LEU A 103 -15.14 5.80 -3.10
CA LEU A 103 -14.67 6.65 -4.17
C LEU A 103 -14.27 5.79 -5.36
N THR A 104 -14.94 6.00 -6.50
CA THR A 104 -14.72 5.23 -7.73
C THR A 104 -15.30 5.95 -8.94
N ASP A 105 -14.68 5.77 -10.09
CA ASP A 105 -15.24 6.17 -11.38
C ASP A 105 -16.16 5.09 -11.98
N ASP A 106 -16.02 3.83 -11.54
CA ASP A 106 -16.83 2.72 -12.01
C ASP A 106 -17.45 1.91 -10.84
N PRO A 107 -18.68 2.26 -10.42
CA PRO A 107 -19.42 1.48 -9.42
C PRO A 107 -19.75 0.05 -9.84
N ARG A 108 -19.61 -0.30 -11.14
CA ARG A 108 -19.83 -1.66 -11.65
C ARG A 108 -18.58 -2.52 -11.57
N ASP A 109 -17.42 -1.94 -11.21
CA ASP A 109 -16.20 -2.71 -10.99
C ASP A 109 -16.47 -3.83 -9.97
N PRO A 110 -16.22 -5.10 -10.30
CA PRO A 110 -16.45 -6.23 -9.41
C PRO A 110 -15.68 -6.12 -8.09
N ARG A 111 -14.50 -5.49 -8.05
CA ARG A 111 -13.75 -5.21 -6.80
C ARG A 111 -14.54 -4.26 -5.91
N VAL A 112 -15.04 -3.16 -6.49
CA VAL A 112 -15.88 -2.18 -5.80
C VAL A 112 -17.16 -2.83 -5.28
N ARG A 113 -17.82 -3.63 -6.11
CA ARG A 113 -19.06 -4.34 -5.74
C ARG A 113 -18.81 -5.35 -4.62
N LEU A 114 -17.68 -6.05 -4.63
CA LEU A 114 -17.31 -7.00 -3.59
C LEU A 114 -17.08 -6.31 -2.25
N VAL A 115 -16.37 -5.18 -2.26
CA VAL A 115 -16.16 -4.31 -1.07
C VAL A 115 -17.48 -3.72 -0.59
N ALA A 116 -18.32 -3.22 -1.49
CA ALA A 116 -19.62 -2.62 -1.14
C ALA A 116 -20.55 -3.62 -0.42
N ARG A 117 -20.51 -4.90 -0.79
CA ARG A 117 -21.30 -5.98 -0.17
C ARG A 117 -20.87 -6.34 1.26
N GLN A 118 -19.74 -5.82 1.74
CA GLN A 118 -19.29 -6.06 3.11
C GLN A 118 -20.09 -5.24 4.12
N PHE A 119 -20.50 -4.04 3.73
CA PHE A 119 -21.09 -3.05 4.62
C PHE A 119 -22.58 -3.31 4.86
N LYS A 120 -23.02 -3.23 6.11
CA LYS A 120 -24.46 -3.22 6.45
C LYS A 120 -25.17 -1.97 5.95
N ASP A 121 -24.42 -0.88 5.86
CA ASP A 121 -24.92 0.42 5.47
C ASP A 121 -25.02 0.53 3.94
N LYS A 122 -25.98 1.33 3.48
CA LYS A 122 -26.07 1.69 2.07
C LYS A 122 -24.82 2.48 1.65
N VAL A 123 -24.03 1.91 0.75
CA VAL A 123 -22.83 2.53 0.19
C VAL A 123 -23.22 3.63 -0.79
N THR A 124 -22.63 4.82 -0.61
CA THR A 124 -22.73 5.93 -1.56
C THR A 124 -21.49 5.93 -2.47
N TYR A 125 -21.67 6.14 -3.77
CA TYR A 125 -20.56 6.26 -4.71
C TYR A 125 -20.28 7.72 -5.05
N ARG A 126 -19.01 8.10 -5.06
CA ARG A 126 -18.54 9.43 -5.46
C ARG A 126 -17.29 9.29 -6.30
N LYS A 127 -16.98 10.31 -7.10
CA LYS A 127 -15.75 10.33 -7.88
C LYS A 127 -14.55 10.44 -6.93
N PRO A 128 -13.40 9.80 -7.24
CA PRO A 128 -12.17 9.98 -6.50
C PRO A 128 -11.70 11.44 -6.55
N ASP A 129 -11.42 12.00 -5.38
CA ASP A 129 -10.78 13.30 -5.17
C ASP A 129 -9.51 13.19 -4.32
N ILE A 130 -9.16 11.98 -3.91
CA ILE A 130 -7.92 11.60 -3.22
C ILE A 130 -7.24 10.47 -3.97
N THR A 131 -5.91 10.48 -3.99
CA THR A 131 -5.09 9.53 -4.75
C THR A 131 -4.49 8.48 -3.83
N VAL A 132 -4.53 7.22 -4.27
CA VAL A 132 -3.85 6.08 -3.64
C VAL A 132 -3.18 5.23 -4.72
N ASP A 133 -2.13 4.49 -4.38
CA ASP A 133 -1.37 3.71 -5.36
C ASP A 133 -2.22 2.66 -6.08
N SER A 134 -3.03 1.92 -5.33
CA SER A 134 -3.96 0.92 -5.90
C SER A 134 -5.04 0.53 -4.89
N GLY A 135 -6.12 -0.08 -5.40
CA GLY A 135 -7.20 -0.64 -4.58
C GLY A 135 -8.44 0.24 -4.48
N VAL A 136 -9.42 -0.22 -3.71
CA VAL A 136 -10.72 0.46 -3.53
C VAL A 136 -10.62 1.44 -2.37
N ILE A 137 -11.05 2.69 -2.60
CA ILE A 137 -11.06 3.74 -1.57
C ILE A 137 -12.42 3.73 -0.85
N VAL A 138 -12.40 3.52 0.46
CA VAL A 138 -13.57 3.54 1.33
C VAL A 138 -13.46 4.71 2.30
N ILE A 139 -14.52 5.52 2.41
CA ILE A 139 -14.64 6.58 3.42
C ILE A 139 -15.72 6.18 4.42
N VAL A 140 -15.39 6.21 5.70
CA VAL A 140 -16.30 5.85 6.81
C VAL A 140 -16.73 7.10 7.59
N GLY A 141 -18.04 7.21 7.86
CA GLY A 141 -18.65 8.33 8.57
C GLY A 141 -19.04 8.00 10.01
N ASP A 142 -19.55 9.00 10.73
CA ASP A 142 -19.92 8.90 12.16
C ASP A 142 -20.94 7.78 12.45
N HIS A 143 -21.92 7.60 11.56
CA HIS A 143 -23.02 6.64 11.71
C HIS A 143 -22.73 5.28 11.05
N TYR A 144 -21.45 4.94 10.84
CA TYR A 144 -21.04 3.62 10.40
C TYR A 144 -21.52 2.51 11.37
N SER A 145 -22.23 1.52 10.84
CA SER A 145 -22.93 0.46 11.59
C SER A 145 -22.27 -0.92 11.53
N GLY A 146 -21.14 -1.05 10.84
CA GLY A 146 -20.36 -2.29 10.78
C GLY A 146 -20.52 -3.10 9.49
N LEU A 147 -19.80 -4.23 9.44
CA LEU A 147 -19.85 -5.20 8.35
C LEU A 147 -20.88 -6.30 8.62
N HIS A 148 -21.40 -6.93 7.56
CA HIS A 148 -22.23 -8.14 7.67
C HIS A 148 -21.41 -9.31 8.25
N LYS A 149 -21.99 -10.06 9.21
CA LYS A 149 -21.34 -11.24 9.83
C LYS A 149 -21.03 -12.36 8.84
N LYS A 150 -21.79 -12.45 7.75
CA LYS A 150 -21.65 -13.44 6.68
C LYS A 150 -21.59 -12.74 5.32
N ALA A 151 -20.70 -11.76 5.20
CA ALA A 151 -20.49 -11.06 3.94
C ALA A 151 -19.88 -12.01 2.89
N PRO A 152 -20.26 -11.88 1.61
CA PRO A 152 -19.65 -12.68 0.56
C PRO A 152 -18.17 -12.27 0.39
N THR A 153 -17.26 -13.22 0.41
CA THR A 153 -15.82 -12.99 0.18
C THR A 153 -15.42 -13.19 -1.28
N ARG A 154 -16.41 -13.46 -2.16
CA ARG A 154 -16.20 -13.80 -3.57
C ARG A 154 -17.31 -13.23 -4.44
N ILE A 155 -16.97 -12.80 -5.65
CA ILE A 155 -17.94 -12.38 -6.66
C ILE A 155 -17.51 -12.87 -8.04
N THR A 156 -18.46 -13.22 -8.91
CA THR A 156 -18.14 -13.51 -10.32
C THR A 156 -17.75 -12.21 -11.01
N SER A 157 -16.56 -12.20 -11.62
CA SER A 157 -16.11 -11.07 -12.42
C SER A 157 -16.84 -11.04 -13.75
N ASP A 158 -17.35 -9.87 -14.14
CA ASP A 158 -17.97 -9.64 -15.44
C ASP A 158 -16.96 -9.21 -16.52
N ARG A 159 -15.69 -9.03 -16.13
CA ARG A 159 -14.58 -8.54 -16.96
C ARG A 159 -13.25 -9.13 -16.53
N GLU A 160 -12.20 -8.89 -17.31
CA GLU A 160 -10.84 -9.25 -16.92
C GLU A 160 -10.29 -8.24 -15.89
N ILE A 161 -9.59 -8.73 -14.86
CA ILE A 161 -8.96 -7.91 -13.83
C ILE A 161 -7.56 -8.45 -13.57
N SER A 162 -6.55 -7.59 -13.65
CA SER A 162 -5.21 -7.88 -13.13
C SER A 162 -5.08 -7.32 -11.72
N ALA A 163 -4.62 -8.15 -10.79
CA ALA A 163 -4.30 -7.75 -9.42
C ALA A 163 -2.85 -8.13 -9.11
N CYS A 164 -2.15 -7.20 -8.47
CA CYS A 164 -0.79 -7.40 -8.00
C CYS A 164 -0.85 -8.03 -6.61
N VAL A 165 -0.55 -9.32 -6.49
CA VAL A 165 -0.59 -10.05 -5.21
C VAL A 165 0.85 -10.20 -4.70
N PRO A 166 1.13 -9.90 -3.43
CA PRO A 166 2.47 -10.09 -2.87
C PRO A 166 2.96 -11.52 -3.11
N ALA A 167 4.15 -11.66 -3.68
CA ALA A 167 4.76 -12.98 -3.86
C ALA A 167 5.21 -13.48 -2.48
N VAL A 168 4.55 -14.50 -1.94
CA VAL A 168 5.07 -15.22 -0.78
C VAL A 168 6.24 -16.05 -1.30
N LEU A 169 7.47 -15.63 -1.00
CA LEU A 169 8.65 -16.44 -1.23
C LEU A 169 8.52 -17.71 -0.35
N PRO A 170 8.69 -18.92 -0.92
CA PRO A 170 8.55 -20.19 -0.18
C PRO A 170 9.58 -20.35 0.93
#